data_AF-A0A0Q9SJ78-F1
#
_entry.id   AF-A0A0Q9SJ78-F1
#
_cell.length_a   1.000
_cell.length_b   1.000
_cell.length_c   1.000
_cell.angle_alpha   90.00
_cell.angle_beta   90.00
_cell.angle_gamma   90.00
#
_symmetry.space_group_name_H-M   'P 1'
#
loop_
_entity.id
_entity.type
_entity.pdbx_description
1 polymer ?
#
loop_
_entity_poly.entity_id
_entity_poly.type
_entity_poly.pdbx_seq_one_letter_code
_entity_poly.pdbx_strand_id
1 'polypeptide(L)'
;MRTLTINRWALPAAGAAMVAAAAIAISMGPAQAADTMLVHVKQASIADHAGDCPDGIIGAHFVINQIASGPASIEVQLNDGSSQTVDKWKQSGPVAHYNAYFTGTTVKDATAYVPNTWTGQFNLSNYICGPSTSTTSSSSSSSSSSQPTS
;
A
#
# COMPACT_ATOMS: atom_id res chain seq x y z
N MET A 1 -7.57 -15.00 43.72
CA MET A 1 -8.01 -16.39 43.49
C MET A 1 -9.48 -16.33 43.11
N ARG A 2 -9.83 -16.53 41.83
CA ARG A 2 -11.20 -16.40 41.32
C ARG A 2 -11.75 -17.80 40.99
N THR A 3 -12.79 -18.21 41.70
CA THR A 3 -13.49 -19.48 41.54
C THR A 3 -14.40 -19.43 40.32
N LEU A 4 -14.21 -20.35 39.37
CA LEU A 4 -15.07 -20.53 38.19
C LEU A 4 -16.01 -21.72 38.41
N THR A 5 -17.31 -21.45 38.42
CA THR A 5 -18.39 -22.44 38.51
C THR A 5 -18.69 -23.03 37.14
N ILE A 6 -18.60 -24.35 37.01
CA ILE A 6 -18.82 -25.10 35.76
C ILE A 6 -20.23 -25.72 35.81
N ASN A 7 -21.14 -25.27 34.95
CA ASN A 7 -22.44 -25.92 34.76
C ASN A 7 -22.34 -27.03 33.72
N ARG A 8 -22.59 -28.26 34.16
CA ARG A 8 -22.68 -29.47 33.33
C ARG A 8 -24.13 -29.66 32.86
N TRP A 9 -24.34 -29.64 31.55
CA TRP A 9 -25.58 -30.13 30.94
C TRP A 9 -25.25 -31.38 30.13
N ALA A 10 -25.87 -32.50 30.51
CA ALA A 10 -25.83 -33.76 29.78
C ALA A 10 -26.92 -33.76 28.70
N LEU A 11 -26.58 -34.20 27.49
CA LEU A 11 -27.53 -34.50 26.43
C LEU A 11 -27.40 -36.00 26.05
N PRO A 12 -28.52 -36.70 25.84
CA PRO A 12 -28.53 -38.12 25.54
C PRO A 12 -28.14 -38.40 24.08
N ALA A 13 -27.46 -39.53 23.90
CA ALA A 13 -27.14 -40.14 22.63
C ALA A 13 -28.38 -40.76 21.96
N ALA A 14 -28.50 -40.62 20.64
CA ALA A 14 -28.93 -41.67 19.70
C ALA A 14 -29.28 -41.05 18.33
N GLY A 15 -28.82 -41.68 17.24
CA GLY A 15 -29.32 -41.40 15.90
C GLY A 15 -28.28 -41.55 14.80
N ALA A 16 -27.91 -42.79 14.48
CA ALA A 16 -27.14 -43.11 13.30
C ALA A 16 -28.00 -42.87 12.03
N ALA A 17 -27.55 -41.97 11.18
CA ALA A 17 -27.93 -41.93 9.76
C ALA A 17 -26.64 -41.77 8.95
N MET A 18 -26.10 -42.91 8.47
CA MET A 18 -24.99 -42.91 7.53
C MET A 18 -25.50 -42.46 6.16
N VAL A 19 -25.44 -41.17 5.90
CA VAL A 19 -25.47 -40.64 4.53
C VAL A 19 -24.04 -40.71 4.03
N ALA A 20 -23.76 -41.65 3.12
CA ALA A 20 -22.51 -41.70 2.38
C ALA A 20 -22.45 -40.48 1.45
N ALA A 21 -22.02 -39.34 1.98
CA ALA A 21 -21.57 -38.23 1.17
C ALA A 21 -20.21 -38.65 0.59
N ALA A 22 -20.18 -38.93 -0.71
CA ALA A 22 -18.95 -39.03 -1.47
C ALA A 22 -18.20 -37.70 -1.31
N ALA A 23 -17.25 -37.66 -0.37
CA ALA A 23 -16.32 -36.56 -0.24
C ALA A 23 -15.45 -36.57 -1.50
N ILE A 24 -15.82 -35.77 -2.50
CA ILE A 24 -14.89 -35.37 -3.54
C ILE A 24 -13.85 -34.52 -2.82
N ALA A 25 -12.81 -35.17 -2.31
CA ALA A 25 -11.60 -34.52 -1.90
C ALA A 25 -10.98 -33.91 -3.17
N ILE A 26 -11.43 -32.72 -3.53
CA ILE A 26 -10.76 -31.89 -4.52
C ILE A 26 -9.41 -31.59 -3.88
N SER A 27 -8.39 -32.35 -4.29
CA SER A 27 -7.01 -32.14 -3.91
C SER A 27 -6.61 -30.74 -4.39
N MET A 28 -6.83 -29.74 -3.55
CA MET A 28 -6.21 -28.43 -3.70
C MET A 28 -4.72 -28.67 -3.45
N GLY A 29 -3.99 -29.04 -4.51
CA GLY A 29 -2.54 -29.04 -4.48
C GLY A 29 -2.07 -27.68 -3.98
N PRO A 30 -0.99 -27.62 -3.18
CA PRO A 30 -0.48 -26.35 -2.67
C PRO A 30 -0.25 -25.42 -3.87
N ALA A 31 -0.91 -24.26 -3.85
CA ALA A 31 -0.62 -23.20 -4.82
C ALA A 31 0.88 -22.92 -4.70
N GLN A 32 1.65 -23.32 -5.71
CA GLN A 32 3.07 -23.03 -5.72
C GLN A 32 3.19 -21.51 -5.74
N ALA A 33 3.80 -20.96 -4.69
CA ALA A 33 4.13 -19.55 -4.65
C ALA A 33 4.98 -19.30 -5.90
N ALA A 34 4.46 -18.49 -6.82
CA ALA A 34 5.23 -18.10 -7.99
C ALA A 34 6.52 -17.43 -7.51
N ASP A 35 7.64 -17.81 -8.09
CA ASP A 35 8.92 -17.18 -7.79
C ASP A 35 8.82 -15.69 -8.15
N THR A 36 9.05 -14.84 -7.15
CA THR A 36 9.03 -13.38 -7.30
C THR A 36 10.39 -12.78 -7.00
N MET A 37 10.63 -11.60 -7.55
CA MET A 37 11.79 -10.77 -7.25
C MET A 37 11.32 -9.37 -6.85
N LEU A 38 12.08 -8.72 -5.96
CA LEU A 38 11.89 -7.33 -5.60
C LEU A 38 12.47 -6.45 -6.71
N VAL A 39 11.68 -5.53 -7.23
CA VAL A 39 12.12 -4.53 -8.20
C VAL A 39 11.90 -3.13 -7.68
N HIS A 40 12.80 -2.23 -8.06
CA HIS A 40 12.75 -0.82 -7.72
C HIS A 40 12.26 -0.01 -8.91
N VAL A 41 11.60 1.10 -8.62
CA VAL A 41 11.28 2.11 -9.63
C VAL A 41 12.58 2.64 -10.24
N LYS A 42 12.56 2.86 -11.55
CA LYS A 42 13.69 3.41 -12.28
C LYS A 42 13.99 4.81 -11.78
N GLN A 43 15.13 4.99 -11.11
CA GLN A 43 15.52 6.27 -10.51
C GLN A 43 15.59 7.41 -11.52
N ALA A 44 15.98 7.13 -12.77
CA ALA A 44 15.92 8.12 -13.86
C ALA A 44 14.51 8.69 -14.06
N SER A 45 13.47 7.85 -13.98
CA SER A 45 12.08 8.32 -14.13
C SER A 45 11.64 9.25 -12.99
N ILE A 46 12.21 9.13 -11.78
CA ILE A 46 11.94 10.10 -10.71
C ILE A 46 12.60 11.43 -11.04
N ALA A 47 13.85 11.41 -11.49
CA ALA A 47 14.61 12.61 -11.81
C ALA A 47 14.01 13.38 -13.01
N ASP A 48 13.56 12.66 -14.03
CA ASP A 48 12.95 13.24 -15.24
C ASP A 48 11.68 14.05 -14.94
N HIS A 49 11.01 13.74 -13.81
CA HIS A 49 9.75 14.38 -13.41
C HIS A 49 9.87 15.33 -12.21
N ALA A 50 11.07 15.56 -11.67
CA ALA A 50 11.26 16.35 -10.44
C ALA A 50 10.78 17.81 -10.52
N GLY A 51 10.58 18.34 -11.74
CA GLY A 51 10.13 19.72 -12.01
C GLY A 51 8.73 19.84 -12.60
N ASP A 52 7.97 18.75 -12.71
CA ASP A 52 6.69 18.75 -13.45
C ASP A 52 5.58 19.56 -12.77
N CYS A 53 5.69 19.77 -11.46
CA CYS A 53 4.65 20.38 -10.65
C CYS A 53 5.14 21.66 -9.95
N PRO A 54 5.15 22.82 -10.64
CA PRO A 54 5.57 24.09 -10.05
C PRO A 54 4.63 24.56 -8.92
N ASP A 55 3.33 24.21 -9.01
CA ASP A 55 2.31 24.64 -8.06
C ASP A 55 2.19 23.73 -6.82
N GLY A 56 2.94 22.63 -6.79
CA GLY A 56 2.89 21.63 -5.72
C GLY A 56 2.55 20.22 -6.20
N ILE A 57 3.07 19.24 -5.47
CA ILE A 57 2.82 17.81 -5.71
C ILE A 57 1.76 17.35 -4.73
N ILE A 58 0.70 16.72 -5.27
CA ILE A 58 -0.38 16.08 -4.49
C ILE A 58 -0.40 14.56 -4.66
N GLY A 59 0.53 14.01 -5.42
CA GLY A 59 0.70 12.57 -5.60
C GLY A 59 1.63 12.19 -6.74
N ALA A 60 1.73 10.90 -7.02
CA ALA A 60 2.49 10.36 -8.15
C ALA A 60 1.74 9.21 -8.81
N HIS A 61 1.90 9.10 -10.12
CA HIS A 61 1.43 7.98 -10.92
C HIS A 61 2.59 7.05 -11.26
N PHE A 62 2.44 5.77 -10.97
CA PHE A 62 3.42 4.75 -11.30
C PHE A 62 2.88 3.73 -12.29
N VAL A 63 3.79 3.18 -13.09
CA VAL A 63 3.49 2.13 -14.06
C VAL A 63 4.48 0.97 -13.96
N ILE A 64 3.95 -0.25 -14.00
CA ILE A 64 4.72 -1.49 -14.20
C ILE A 64 4.27 -2.07 -15.53
N ASN A 65 5.14 -2.04 -16.55
CA ASN A 65 4.80 -2.48 -17.91
C ASN A 65 5.20 -3.95 -18.17
N GLN A 66 4.78 -4.50 -19.31
CA GLN A 66 5.09 -5.87 -19.75
C GLN A 66 4.75 -6.95 -18.69
N ILE A 67 3.65 -6.78 -17.96
CA ILE A 67 3.25 -7.68 -16.89
C ILE A 67 1.87 -8.29 -17.16
N ALA A 68 1.75 -9.61 -17.04
CA ALA A 68 0.50 -10.33 -17.26
C ALA A 68 -0.53 -10.06 -16.14
N SER A 69 -0.08 -10.15 -14.89
CA SER A 69 -0.85 -9.75 -13.71
C SER A 69 0.02 -8.86 -12.84
N GLY A 70 -0.30 -7.57 -12.80
CA GLY A 70 0.43 -6.61 -11.96
C GLY A 70 0.26 -6.91 -10.47
N PRO A 71 1.26 -6.56 -9.63
CA PRO A 71 1.16 -6.63 -8.18
C PRO A 71 -0.16 -6.03 -7.65
N ALA A 72 -0.66 -6.57 -6.52
CA ALA A 72 -1.84 -6.02 -5.88
C ALA A 72 -1.56 -4.63 -5.30
N SER A 73 -0.34 -4.40 -4.82
CA SER A 73 0.14 -3.15 -4.28
C SER A 73 1.64 -2.95 -4.54
N ILE A 74 2.10 -1.72 -4.31
CA ILE A 74 3.51 -1.32 -4.28
C ILE A 74 3.81 -0.61 -2.96
N GLU A 75 5.08 -0.59 -2.56
CA GLU A 75 5.56 0.20 -1.41
C GLU A 75 6.27 1.44 -1.90
N VAL A 76 5.77 2.62 -1.55
CA VAL A 76 6.36 3.92 -1.95
C VAL A 76 7.04 4.56 -0.76
N GLN A 77 8.33 4.84 -0.87
CA GLN A 77 9.13 5.61 0.08
C GLN A 77 9.24 7.06 -0.40
N LEU A 78 9.00 8.00 0.51
CA LEU A 78 9.07 9.43 0.23
C LEU A 78 10.37 10.04 0.80
N ASN A 79 10.75 11.22 0.31
CA ASN A 79 11.98 11.89 0.72
C ASN A 79 11.95 12.44 2.16
N ASP A 80 10.77 12.53 2.77
CA ASP A 80 10.60 12.85 4.19
C ASP A 80 10.83 11.64 5.11
N GLY A 81 11.11 10.46 4.53
CA GLY A 81 11.33 9.20 5.24
C GLY A 81 10.05 8.39 5.51
N SER A 82 8.88 8.92 5.16
CA SER A 82 7.62 8.17 5.28
C SER A 82 7.50 7.10 4.18
N SER A 83 6.62 6.12 4.40
CA SER A 83 6.32 5.07 3.44
C SER A 83 4.82 4.79 3.41
N GLN A 84 4.32 4.38 2.25
CA GLN A 84 2.92 3.99 2.07
C GLN A 84 2.78 2.79 1.13
N THR A 85 1.90 1.87 1.49
CA THR A 85 1.39 0.83 0.60
C THR A 85 0.34 1.42 -0.33
N VAL A 86 0.52 1.26 -1.63
CA VAL A 86 -0.36 1.82 -2.66
C VAL A 86 -0.98 0.69 -3.47
N ASP A 87 -2.30 0.58 -3.40
CA ASP A 87 -3.04 -0.44 -4.14
C ASP A 87 -3.03 -0.16 -5.66
N LYS A 88 -3.09 -1.24 -6.43
CA LYS A 88 -3.24 -1.16 -7.89
C LYS A 88 -4.55 -0.47 -8.23
N TRP A 89 -4.46 0.67 -8.88
CA TRP A 89 -5.63 1.43 -9.32
C TRP A 89 -6.35 0.72 -10.47
N LYS A 90 -5.59 0.33 -11.50
CA LYS A 90 -6.11 -0.42 -12.65
C LYS A 90 -5.01 -1.17 -13.38
N GLN A 91 -5.41 -2.04 -14.30
CA GLN A 91 -4.53 -2.63 -15.29
C GLN A 91 -5.11 -2.39 -16.69
N SER A 92 -4.27 -1.98 -17.64
CA SER A 92 -4.66 -1.73 -19.03
C SER A 92 -3.70 -2.47 -19.95
N GLY A 93 -4.15 -3.63 -20.45
CA GLY A 93 -3.30 -4.57 -21.17
C GLY A 93 -2.12 -5.04 -20.30
N PRO A 94 -0.87 -4.95 -20.78
CA PRO A 94 0.31 -5.38 -20.04
C PRO A 94 0.85 -4.31 -19.07
N VAL A 95 0.06 -3.28 -18.71
CA VAL A 95 0.50 -2.17 -17.86
C VAL A 95 -0.38 -2.06 -16.61
N ALA A 96 0.23 -2.20 -15.44
CA ALA A 96 -0.40 -1.94 -14.16
C ALA A 96 -0.14 -0.51 -13.69
N HIS A 97 -1.17 0.14 -13.16
CA HIS A 97 -1.18 1.56 -12.81
C HIS A 97 -1.46 1.75 -11.32
N TYR A 98 -0.72 2.66 -10.68
CA TYR A 98 -0.83 2.96 -9.25
C TYR A 98 -0.86 4.47 -9.03
N ASN A 99 -1.74 4.94 -8.15
CA ASN A 99 -1.84 6.34 -7.77
C ASN A 99 -1.51 6.47 -6.29
N ALA A 100 -0.37 7.09 -5.97
CA ALA A 100 -0.01 7.44 -4.62
C ALA A 100 -0.42 8.90 -4.37
N TYR A 101 -1.06 9.19 -3.23
CA TYR A 101 -1.43 10.55 -2.86
C TYR A 101 -0.61 10.99 -1.64
N PHE A 102 0.04 12.14 -1.74
CA PHE A 102 0.88 12.73 -0.70
C PHE A 102 1.14 14.19 -1.04
N THR A 103 1.41 15.03 -0.04
CA THR A 103 1.65 16.47 -0.23
C THR A 103 2.94 16.92 0.44
N GLY A 104 3.62 17.91 -0.15
CA GLY A 104 4.77 18.56 0.47
C GLY A 104 6.08 17.73 0.45
N THR A 105 6.13 16.66 -0.34
CA THR A 105 7.30 15.79 -0.48
C THR A 105 7.36 15.17 -1.88
N THR A 106 8.45 14.45 -2.18
CA THR A 106 8.67 13.76 -3.45
C THR A 106 8.96 12.28 -3.22
N VAL A 107 8.85 11.49 -4.28
CA VAL A 107 9.18 10.07 -4.23
C VAL A 107 10.70 9.91 -4.11
N LYS A 108 11.13 9.07 -3.17
CA LYS A 108 12.53 8.63 -3.03
C LYS A 108 12.76 7.30 -3.75
N ASP A 109 11.87 6.35 -3.49
CA ASP A 109 11.92 5.02 -4.08
C ASP A 109 10.51 4.40 -4.10
N ALA A 110 10.30 3.41 -4.95
CA ALA A 110 9.12 2.57 -4.89
C ALA A 110 9.51 1.15 -5.24
N THR A 111 8.92 0.17 -4.55
CA THR A 111 9.26 -1.24 -4.71
C THR A 111 8.03 -2.11 -4.94
N ALA A 112 8.21 -3.21 -5.67
CA ALA A 112 7.17 -4.17 -5.95
C ALA A 112 7.75 -5.58 -6.10
N TYR A 113 6.96 -6.60 -5.75
CA TYR A 113 7.27 -7.99 -6.05
C TYR A 113 6.65 -8.40 -7.38
N VAL A 114 7.50 -8.76 -8.34
CA VAL A 114 7.09 -9.16 -9.70
C VAL A 114 7.59 -10.58 -10.00
N PRO A 115 7.00 -11.31 -10.96
CA PRO A 115 7.52 -12.61 -11.36
C PRO A 115 9.00 -12.53 -11.75
N ASN A 116 9.80 -13.53 -11.38
CA ASN A 116 11.23 -13.59 -11.72
C ASN A 116 11.51 -13.61 -13.25
N THR A 117 10.51 -13.96 -14.06
CA THR A 117 10.55 -13.95 -15.53
C THR A 117 10.22 -12.59 -16.14
N TRP A 118 9.90 -11.58 -15.34
CA TRP A 118 9.51 -10.26 -15.81
C TRP A 118 10.69 -9.48 -16.37
N THR A 119 10.53 -8.93 -17.58
CA THR A 119 11.55 -8.15 -18.31
C THR A 119 11.16 -6.70 -18.57
N GLY A 120 10.08 -6.23 -17.93
CA GLY A 120 9.56 -4.88 -18.10
C GLY A 120 10.32 -3.82 -17.32
N GLN A 121 9.67 -2.68 -17.11
CA GLN A 121 10.16 -1.57 -16.33
C GLN A 121 9.09 -1.10 -15.33
N PHE A 122 9.58 -0.69 -14.17
CA PHE A 122 8.80 -0.01 -13.14
C PHE A 122 9.22 1.46 -13.17
N ASN A 123 8.31 2.35 -13.54
CA ASN A 123 8.61 3.77 -13.71
C ASN A 123 7.63 4.64 -12.93
N LEU A 124 8.10 5.80 -12.49
CA LEU A 124 7.26 6.95 -12.21
C LEU A 124 6.85 7.54 -13.56
N SER A 125 5.55 7.64 -13.83
CA SER A 125 5.03 8.12 -15.12
C SER A 125 4.82 9.63 -15.14
N ASN A 126 4.38 10.20 -14.02
CA ASN A 126 4.22 11.64 -13.81
C ASN A 126 3.92 11.89 -12.33
N TYR A 127 4.20 13.11 -11.86
CA TYR A 127 3.60 13.61 -10.63
C TYR A 127 2.16 14.09 -10.89
N ILE A 128 1.32 14.01 -9.87
CA ILE A 128 -0.03 14.58 -9.86
C ILE A 128 0.12 15.97 -9.25
N CYS A 129 -0.08 16.99 -10.07
CA CYS A 129 0.06 18.38 -9.64
C CYS A 129 -1.24 18.91 -9.05
N GLY A 130 -1.13 19.73 -8.01
CA GLY A 130 -2.25 20.39 -7.36
C GLY A 130 -1.75 21.53 -6.49
N PRO A 131 -2.65 22.42 -6.04
CA PRO A 131 -2.26 23.55 -5.23
C PRO A 131 -1.55 23.07 -3.97
N SER A 132 -0.33 23.55 -3.74
CA SER A 132 0.42 23.28 -2.53
C SER A 132 -0.41 23.75 -1.34
N THR A 133 -0.95 22.80 -0.57
CA THR A 133 -1.56 23.09 0.72
C THR A 133 -0.44 23.37 1.72
N SER A 134 0.19 24.53 1.58
CA SER A 134 1.11 25.06 2.57
C SER A 134 0.33 25.30 3.86
N THR A 135 0.33 24.32 4.76
CA THR A 135 -0.11 24.51 6.14
C THR A 135 0.89 25.44 6.80
N THR A 136 0.65 26.75 6.70
CA THR A 136 1.33 27.76 7.50
C THR A 136 0.99 27.48 8.96
N SER A 137 1.83 26.74 9.67
CA SER A 137 1.73 26.59 11.11
C SER A 137 2.06 27.93 11.77
N SER A 138 1.03 28.78 11.93
CA SER A 138 1.12 29.98 12.75
C SER A 138 1.34 29.58 14.21
N SER A 139 2.61 29.52 14.62
CA SER A 139 2.99 29.38 16.02
C SER A 139 2.74 30.72 16.72
N SER A 140 1.54 30.89 17.27
CA SER A 140 1.17 32.04 18.09
C SER A 140 1.90 31.98 19.43
N SER A 141 3.12 32.51 19.49
CA SER A 141 3.86 32.70 20.74
C SER A 141 3.22 33.82 21.55
N SER A 142 2.25 33.47 22.41
CA SER A 142 1.63 34.36 23.38
C SER A 142 2.68 34.87 24.38
N SER A 143 3.25 36.04 24.11
CA SER A 143 4.17 36.72 25.03
C SER A 143 3.34 37.50 26.05
N SER A 144 3.13 36.91 27.23
CA SER A 144 2.44 37.54 28.35
C SER A 144 3.29 38.68 28.93
N SER A 145 2.88 39.92 28.65
CA SER A 145 3.43 41.14 29.25
C SER A 145 2.90 41.28 30.68
N SER A 146 3.77 41.18 31.67
CA SER A 146 3.45 41.51 33.07
C SER A 146 3.99 42.90 33.40
N GLN A 147 3.08 43.87 33.41
CA GLN A 147 3.24 45.20 33.99
C GLN A 147 2.97 45.14 35.50
N PRO A 148 3.77 45.81 36.34
CA PRO A 148 3.19 46.72 37.34
C PRO A 148 3.98 48.05 37.39
N THR A 149 3.36 49.20 37.10
CA THR A 149 2.71 50.17 38.01
C THR A 149 3.60 50.74 39.13
N SER A 150 3.96 52.01 38.91
CA SER A 150 4.13 53.15 39.83
C SER A 150 5.08 53.06 41.02
#